data_AF-A0A1F7R6R1-F1
#
_entry.id   AF-A0A1F7R6R1-F1
#
_cell.length_a   1.000
_cell.length_b   1.000
_cell.length_c   1.000
_cell.angle_alpha   90.00
_cell.angle_beta   90.00
_cell.angle_gamma   90.00
#
_symmetry.space_group_name_H-M   'P 1'
#
loop_
_entity.id
_entity.type
_entity.pdbx_description
1 polymer ?
#
loop_
_entity_poly.entity_id
_entity_poly.type
_entity_poly.pdbx_seq_one_letter_code
_entity_poly.pdbx_strand_id
1 'polypeptide(L)'
;MTLDREKLTFATRIFFRVAKLTSVPVRDILSVEADIGPFFGSVHTASRYFITNPYAINFLWRRDAVRLQRMLQGYIIAHEQGIDCDSIETDKLVAMLNDLGKGDTD
;
A
#
# COMPACT_ATOMS: atom_id res chain seq x y z
N MET A 1 0.39 -9.86 -5.45
CA MET A 1 -0.25 -8.59 -5.04
C MET A 1 -1.29 -8.29 -6.09
N THR A 2 -2.56 -8.30 -5.72
CA THR A 2 -3.67 -8.00 -6.62
C THR A 2 -4.20 -6.63 -6.23
N LEU A 3 -3.97 -5.67 -7.11
CA LEU A 3 -4.49 -4.33 -6.95
C LEU A 3 -5.88 -4.31 -7.58
N ASP A 4 -6.88 -4.14 -6.75
CA ASP A 4 -8.26 -3.92 -7.17
C ASP A 4 -8.56 -2.42 -6.97
N ARG A 5 -9.37 -1.81 -7.85
CA ARG A 5 -9.51 -0.34 -7.91
C ARG A 5 -10.07 0.28 -6.63
N GLU A 6 -10.79 -0.52 -5.84
CA GLU A 6 -11.41 -0.07 -4.60
C GLU A 6 -10.67 -0.56 -3.35
N LYS A 7 -9.87 -1.62 -3.50
CA LYS A 7 -9.20 -2.30 -2.39
C LYS A 7 -7.85 -2.83 -2.83
N LEU A 8 -6.87 -2.58 -1.98
CA LEU A 8 -5.55 -3.14 -2.16
C LEU A 8 -5.45 -4.45 -1.39
N THR A 9 -5.34 -5.56 -2.11
CA THR A 9 -5.19 -6.89 -1.51
C THR A 9 -3.73 -7.34 -1.60
N PHE A 10 -3.12 -7.47 -0.43
CA PHE A 10 -1.77 -8.00 -0.27
C PHE A 10 -1.84 -9.38 0.34
N ALA A 11 -1.20 -10.34 -0.32
CA ALA A 11 -0.99 -11.68 0.22
C ALA A 11 0.43 -11.75 0.80
N THR A 12 0.53 -11.76 2.13
CA THR A 12 1.80 -11.92 2.85
C THR A 12 2.00 -13.37 3.21
N ARG A 13 3.11 -13.97 2.77
CA ARG A 13 3.45 -15.37 3.10
C ARG A 13 4.13 -15.41 4.46
N ILE A 14 3.43 -15.95 5.46
CA ILE A 14 3.93 -16.08 6.83
C ILE A 14 4.73 -17.39 6.99
N PHE A 15 4.34 -18.47 6.27
CA PHE A 15 5.05 -19.75 6.24
C PHE A 15 4.95 -20.44 4.87
N PHE A 16 5.73 -21.52 4.65
CA PHE A 16 5.80 -22.29 3.39
C PHE A 16 4.42 -22.70 2.81
N ARG A 17 3.34 -22.74 3.62
CA ARG A 17 1.96 -22.97 3.15
C ARG A 17 0.90 -21.99 3.68
N VAL A 18 1.30 -20.96 4.44
CA VAL A 18 0.34 -20.02 5.05
C VAL A 18 0.54 -18.64 4.45
N ALA A 19 -0.50 -18.13 3.79
CA ALA A 19 -0.58 -16.76 3.31
C ALA A 19 -1.71 -16.04 4.05
N LYS A 20 -1.40 -14.85 4.58
CA LYS A 20 -2.39 -13.93 5.11
C LYS A 20 -2.75 -12.95 4.01
N LEU A 21 -4.02 -12.94 3.61
CA LEU A 21 -4.54 -11.91 2.72
C LEU A 21 -5.09 -10.77 3.57
N THR A 22 -4.53 -9.58 3.37
CA THR A 22 -5.04 -8.35 3.96
C THR A 22 -5.57 -7.48 2.82
N SER A 23 -6.83 -7.07 2.90
CA SER A 23 -7.44 -6.13 1.96
C SER A 23 -7.69 -4.81 2.66
N VAL A 24 -7.12 -3.73 2.13
CA VAL A 24 -7.29 -2.38 2.68
C VAL A 24 -8.03 -1.53 1.63
N PRO A 25 -9.19 -0.94 1.95
CA PRO A 25 -9.86 0.00 1.05
C PRO A 25 -9.00 1.26 0.91
N VAL A 26 -8.60 1.58 -0.32
CA VAL A 26 -7.59 2.62 -0.58
C VAL A 26 -8.20 4.02 -0.62
N ARG A 27 -9.52 4.09 -0.85
CA ARG A 27 -10.28 5.36 -0.96
C ARG A 27 -10.26 6.20 0.31
N ASP A 28 -10.12 5.56 1.47
CA ASP A 28 -10.21 6.24 2.77
C ASP A 28 -8.86 6.36 3.49
N ILE A 29 -7.75 6.05 2.81
CA ILE A 29 -6.40 6.15 3.40
C ILE A 29 -5.93 7.60 3.29
N LEU A 30 -5.63 8.20 4.44
CA LEU A 30 -5.10 9.56 4.54
C LEU A 30 -3.58 9.58 4.54
N SER A 31 -2.96 8.65 5.26
CA SER A 31 -1.51 8.56 5.37
C SER A 31 -1.07 7.12 5.52
N VAL A 32 0.16 6.87 5.08
CA VAL A 32 0.79 5.56 5.11
C VAL A 32 2.17 5.75 5.70
N GLU A 33 2.45 5.02 6.77
CA GLU A 33 3.75 4.99 7.42
C GLU A 33 4.31 3.57 7.33
N ALA A 34 5.61 3.45 7.13
CA ALA A 34 6.29 2.16 7.11
C ALA A 34 7.44 2.15 8.11
N ASP A 35 7.33 1.28 9.10
CA ASP A 35 8.40 1.00 10.03
C ASP A 35 9.26 -0.12 9.46
N ILE A 36 10.50 0.20 9.10
CA ILE A 36 11.38 -0.73 8.41
C ILE A 36 12.57 -1.10 9.30
N GLY A 37 12.53 -2.30 9.84
CA GLY A 37 13.66 -2.93 10.52
C GLY A 37 14.70 -3.53 9.55
N PRO A 38 15.78 -4.13 10.08
CA PRO A 38 16.85 -4.72 9.26
C PRO A 38 16.38 -5.90 8.40
N PHE A 39 15.38 -6.66 8.86
CA PHE A 39 14.87 -7.85 8.14
C PHE A 39 13.37 -7.79 7.84
N PHE A 40 12.59 -7.29 8.80
CA PHE A 40 11.15 -7.16 8.71
C PHE A 40 10.73 -5.70 8.84
N GLY A 41 9.56 -5.38 8.30
CA GLY A 41 8.90 -4.10 8.50
C GLY A 41 7.41 -4.27 8.74
N SER A 42 6.78 -3.16 9.04
CA SER A 42 5.35 -3.01 9.22
C SER A 42 4.87 -1.82 8.40
N VAL A 43 3.64 -1.89 7.90
CA VAL A 43 3.00 -0.74 7.26
C VAL A 43 1.74 -0.39 8.03
N HIS A 44 1.64 0.88 8.40
CA HIS A 44 0.57 1.47 9.17
C HIS A 44 -0.22 2.41 8.25
N THR A 45 -1.53 2.19 8.14
CA THR A 45 -2.41 3.06 7.36
C THR A 45 -3.36 3.79 8.29
N ALA A 46 -3.39 5.12 8.22
CA ALA A 46 -4.38 5.95 8.89
C ALA A 46 -5.55 6.21 7.96
N SER A 47 -6.78 6.00 8.45
CA SER A 47 -8.00 6.26 7.69
C SER A 47 -8.85 7.33 8.35
N ARG A 48 -9.51 8.16 7.54
CA ARG A 48 -10.38 9.26 8.00
C ARG A 48 -11.52 8.79 8.92
N TYR A 49 -12.03 7.58 8.70
CA TYR A 49 -13.17 7.04 9.43
C TYR A 49 -12.78 6.15 10.63
N PHE A 50 -11.52 5.73 10.72
CA PHE A 50 -11.02 4.85 11.79
C PHE A 50 -9.86 5.49 12.54
N ILE A 51 -10.16 6.54 13.32
CA ILE A 51 -9.19 7.17 14.24
C ILE A 51 -8.73 6.17 15.32
N THR A 52 -9.58 5.20 15.68
CA THR A 52 -9.35 4.30 16.82
C THR A 52 -8.65 2.98 16.48
N ASN A 53 -8.55 2.61 15.20
CA ASN A 53 -7.88 1.37 14.77
C ASN A 53 -7.10 1.60 13.47
N PRO A 54 -5.92 2.25 13.53
CA PRO A 54 -4.99 2.26 12.41
C PRO A 54 -4.70 0.82 12.00
N TYR A 55 -4.99 0.47 10.74
CA TYR A 55 -4.71 -0.87 10.24
C TYR A 55 -3.20 -1.03 10.10
N ALA A 56 -2.63 -1.91 10.91
CA ALA A 56 -1.21 -2.25 10.89
C ALA A 56 -1.00 -3.62 10.26
N ILE A 57 -0.23 -3.66 9.17
CA ILE A 57 0.24 -4.88 8.54
C ILE A 57 1.64 -5.15 9.06
N ASN A 58 1.75 -6.03 10.05
CA ASN A 58 3.01 -6.43 10.67
C ASN A 58 3.66 -7.62 9.96
N PHE A 59 4.96 -7.81 10.21
CA PHE A 59 5.78 -8.94 9.73
C PHE A 59 5.90 -9.03 8.21
N LEU A 60 5.97 -7.88 7.55
CA LEU A 60 6.30 -7.82 6.13
C LEU A 60 7.82 -7.99 5.98
N TRP A 61 8.27 -8.66 4.92
CA TRP A 61 9.68 -8.57 4.55
C TRP A 61 10.00 -7.12 4.24
N ARG A 62 11.20 -6.65 4.59
CA ARG A 62 11.64 -5.26 4.32
C ARG A 62 11.30 -4.79 2.90
N ARG A 63 11.60 -5.61 1.90
CA ARG A 63 11.30 -5.31 0.49
C ARG A 63 9.80 -5.14 0.20
N ASP A 64 8.97 -5.93 0.88
CA ASP A 64 7.52 -5.94 0.69
C ASP A 64 6.88 -4.75 1.41
N ALA A 65 7.38 -4.40 2.60
CA ALA A 65 6.98 -3.20 3.34
C ALA A 65 7.26 -1.92 2.55
N VAL A 66 8.48 -1.78 2.00
CA VAL A 66 8.87 -0.64 1.15
C VAL A 66 8.00 -0.56 -0.11
N ARG A 67 7.79 -1.70 -0.79
CA ARG A 67 6.97 -1.73 -2.00
C ARG A 67 5.52 -1.35 -1.72
N LEU A 68 4.98 -1.86 -0.62
CA LEU A 68 3.63 -1.57 -0.16
C LEU A 68 3.45 -0.08 0.12
N GLN A 69 4.34 0.51 0.92
CA GLN A 69 4.27 1.93 1.27
C GLN A 69 4.37 2.83 0.05
N ARG A 70 5.31 2.56 -0.87
CA ARG A 70 5.42 3.30 -2.14
C ARG A 70 4.13 3.24 -2.96
N MET A 71 3.53 2.06 -3.10
CA MET A 71 2.32 1.91 -3.91
C MET A 71 1.12 2.60 -3.28
N LEU A 72 0.99 2.57 -1.95
CA LEU A 72 -0.07 3.29 -1.25
C LEU A 72 0.13 4.81 -1.31
N GLN A 73 1.37 5.29 -1.13
CA GLN A 73 1.70 6.71 -1.22
C GLN A 73 1.46 7.25 -2.64
N GLY A 74 1.88 6.52 -3.68
CA GLY A 74 1.59 6.88 -5.05
C GLY A 74 0.09 6.94 -5.34
N TYR A 75 -0.71 6.09 -4.70
CA TYR A 75 -2.17 6.12 -4.85
C TYR A 75 -2.78 7.35 -4.19
N ILE A 76 -2.32 7.72 -2.99
CA ILE A 76 -2.74 8.95 -2.30
C ILE A 76 -2.44 10.16 -3.20
N ILE A 77 -1.21 10.25 -3.74
CA ILE A 77 -0.81 11.35 -4.63
C ILE A 77 -1.66 11.37 -5.91
N ALA A 78 -1.88 10.21 -6.54
CA ALA A 78 -2.70 10.12 -7.74
C ALA A 78 -4.14 10.60 -7.48
N HIS A 79 -4.70 10.23 -6.32
CA HIS A 79 -6.04 10.66 -5.92
C HIS A 79 -6.09 12.17 -5.61
N GLU A 80 -5.11 12.72 -4.90
CA GLU A 80 -5.01 14.16 -4.62
C GLU A 80 -4.85 14.99 -5.90
N GLN A 81 -4.13 14.46 -6.89
CA GLN A 81 -3.96 15.09 -8.21
C GLN A 81 -5.18 14.92 -9.13
N GLY A 82 -6.22 14.20 -8.70
CA GLY A 82 -7.40 13.92 -9.50
C GLY A 82 -7.13 13.03 -10.72
N ILE A 83 -6.07 12.21 -10.67
CA ILE A 83 -5.77 11.24 -11.72
C ILE A 83 -6.82 10.13 -11.67
N ASP A 84 -7.57 10.00 -12.77
CA ASP A 84 -8.52 8.92 -12.94
C ASP A 84 -7.78 7.58 -13.06
N CYS A 85 -7.69 6.87 -11.94
CA CYS A 85 -7.07 5.56 -11.86
C CYS A 85 -7.98 4.43 -12.42
N ASP A 86 -9.27 4.72 -12.69
CA ASP A 86 -10.23 3.71 -13.15
C ASP A 86 -10.09 3.42 -14.65
N SER A 87 -9.63 4.38 -15.45
CA SER A 87 -9.42 4.22 -16.89
C SER A 87 -8.05 3.64 -17.27
N ILE A 88 -7.15 3.45 -16.29
CA ILE A 88 -5.79 2.95 -16.52
C ILE A 88 -5.76 1.41 -16.39
N GLU A 89 -5.08 0.74 -17.32
CA GLU A 89 -4.80 -0.70 -17.23
C GLU A 89 -3.94 -1.01 -16.00
N THR A 90 -4.21 -2.13 -15.32
CA THR A 90 -3.58 -2.48 -14.03
C THR A 90 -2.05 -2.39 -14.05
N ASP A 91 -1.39 -2.87 -15.12
CA ASP A 91 0.07 -2.84 -15.21
C ASP A 91 0.63 -1.42 -15.32
N LYS A 92 -0.06 -0.55 -16.09
CA LYS A 92 0.28 0.88 -16.22
C LYS A 92 0.00 1.64 -14.92
N LEU A 93 -1.10 1.30 -14.25
CA LEU A 93 -1.44 1.87 -12.95
C LEU A 93 -0.36 1.51 -11.93
N VAL A 94 0.03 0.24 -11.85
CA VAL A 94 1.12 -0.22 -10.96
C VAL A 94 2.42 0.52 -11.26
N ALA A 95 2.79 0.71 -12.52
CA ALA A 95 4.00 1.44 -12.88
C ALA A 95 3.92 2.93 -12.45
N MET A 96 2.81 3.60 -12.75
CA MET A 96 2.57 5.00 -12.40
C MET A 96 2.58 5.23 -10.89
N LEU A 97 1.86 4.40 -10.12
CA LEU A 97 1.82 4.51 -8.66
C LEU A 97 3.20 4.26 -8.04
N ASN A 98 3.98 3.32 -8.58
CA ASN A 98 5.35 3.10 -8.12
C ASN A 98 6.28 4.28 -8.43
N ASP A 99 6.03 5.01 -9.51
CA ASP A 99 6.81 6.18 -9.89
C ASP A 99 6.46 7.38 -9.01
N LEU A 100 5.17 7.68 -8.86
CA LEU A 100 4.66 8.72 -7.96
C LEU A 100 5.11 8.50 -6.51
N GLY A 101 5.04 7.26 -6.03
CA GLY A 101 5.45 6.91 -4.66
C GLY A 101 6.96 6.89 -4.42
N LYS A 102 7.80 6.98 -5.46
CA LYS A 102 9.26 7.16 -5.30
C LYS A 102 9.66 8.62 -5.14
N GLY A 103 8.84 9.56 -5.62
CA GLY A 103 9.18 10.97 -5.79
C GLY A 103 9.43 11.77 -4.51
N ASP A 104 9.36 11.14 -3.34
CA ASP A 104 9.43 11.81 -2.03
C ASP A 104 10.50 11.19 -1.10
N THR A 105 11.42 10.39 -1.66
CA THR A 105 12.52 9.78 -0.89
C THR A 105 13.84 9.92 -1.63
N ASP A 106 14.32 11.17 -1.75
CA ASP A 106 15.72 11.49 -2.02
C ASP A 106 16.22 12.43 -0.91
#